data_AF-A0A4Y7ZPH3-F1
#
_entry.id   AF-A0A4Y7ZPH3-F1
#
_cell.length_a   1.000
_cell.length_b   1.000
_cell.length_c   1.000
_cell.angle_alpha   90.00
_cell.angle_beta   90.00
_cell.angle_gamma   90.00
#
_symmetry.space_group_name_H-M   'P 1'
#
loop_
_entity.id
_entity.type
_entity.pdbx_description
1 polymer ?
#
loop_
_entity_poly.entity_id
_entity_poly.type
_entity_poly.pdbx_seq_one_letter_code
_entity_poly.pdbx_strand_id
1 'polypeptide(L)'
;MDTLITLIRWSIATYCLYFLLNNYISYFYGISLNDYYQWFMLPSKQAEIEKLPLIFSMILFLLSVVFLNLLLSSIQLKAFGNFETYIYLGNSSLYDAHYIKDGDSKVIVSQTATITYNSSFKNIGLTQNFVSNSSVTDGLGKPQSAISMGNLFASLVITFFFFIPMLGPVHALLSPMLAETYTAKGLNVFKYQWNDSFNALLALKGFSLAKWALSWVAILVLMIYCTFRFPLQQFGKRAMNLPSYIAANQLIEAVPVSIKPIYIERARKPGETQYFKRIETSRRNVTFRFDKDFAQSVYVTAIVDTENNNLIEDKITSHINSHGKMQLKITDDLGIQLVKY
;
A
#
# COMPACT_ATOMS: atom_id res chain seq x y z
N MET A 1 21.96 -13.99 -7.54
CA MET A 1 20.75 -14.64 -8.08
C MET A 1 19.55 -13.69 -8.04
N ASP A 2 19.29 -13.01 -6.91
CA ASP A 2 18.13 -12.12 -6.74
C ASP A 2 18.10 -10.89 -7.66
N THR A 3 19.27 -10.31 -8.00
CA THR A 3 19.40 -9.23 -8.98
C THR A 3 19.01 -9.67 -10.38
N LEU A 4 19.47 -10.83 -10.82
CA LEU A 4 19.13 -11.39 -12.14
C LEU A 4 17.62 -11.68 -12.25
N ILE A 5 17.03 -12.30 -11.23
CA ILE A 5 15.58 -12.56 -11.19
C ILE A 5 14.78 -11.25 -11.22
N THR A 6 15.26 -10.22 -10.50
CA THR A 6 14.64 -8.90 -10.52
C THR A 6 14.71 -8.28 -11.90
N LEU A 7 15.87 -8.29 -12.56
CA LEU A 7 16.04 -7.81 -13.92
C LEU A 7 15.13 -8.55 -14.91
N ILE A 8 15.05 -9.89 -14.85
CA ILE A 8 14.18 -10.69 -15.70
C ILE A 8 12.70 -10.26 -15.52
N ARG A 9 12.23 -10.08 -14.29
CA ARG A 9 10.85 -9.61 -14.03
C ARG A 9 10.58 -8.23 -14.60
N TRP A 10 11.53 -7.30 -14.43
CA TRP A 10 11.44 -5.96 -15.01
C TRP A 10 11.39 -6.02 -16.53
N SER A 11 12.23 -6.85 -17.16
CA SER A 11 12.22 -7.05 -18.61
C SER A 11 10.90 -7.64 -19.09
N ILE A 12 10.34 -8.65 -18.39
CA ILE A 12 9.03 -9.24 -18.72
C ILE A 12 7.93 -8.17 -18.61
N ALA A 13 7.84 -7.46 -17.49
CA ALA A 13 6.82 -6.43 -17.28
C ALA A 13 6.90 -5.33 -18.33
N THR A 14 8.11 -4.85 -18.62
CA THR A 14 8.36 -3.81 -19.63
C THR A 14 8.00 -4.30 -21.02
N TYR A 15 8.45 -5.50 -21.40
CA TYR A 15 8.19 -6.08 -22.72
C TYR A 15 6.69 -6.34 -22.94
N CYS A 16 5.98 -6.89 -21.95
CA CYS A 16 4.54 -7.12 -22.05
C CYS A 16 3.76 -5.82 -22.29
N LEU A 17 4.04 -4.76 -21.52
CA LEU A 17 3.36 -3.48 -21.68
C LEU A 17 3.78 -2.76 -22.97
N TYR A 18 5.05 -2.84 -23.35
CA TYR A 18 5.54 -2.34 -24.63
C TYR A 18 4.83 -3.03 -25.80
N PHE A 19 4.71 -4.36 -25.76
CA PHE A 19 4.04 -5.14 -26.79
C PHE A 19 2.56 -4.76 -26.92
N LEU A 20 1.84 -4.62 -25.79
CA LEU A 20 0.45 -4.16 -25.78
C LEU A 20 0.31 -2.75 -26.36
N LEU A 21 1.20 -1.82 -25.99
CA LEU A 21 1.19 -0.45 -26.48
C LEU A 21 1.51 -0.40 -27.99
N ASN A 22 2.52 -1.15 -28.44
CA ASN A 22 2.88 -1.22 -29.85
C ASN A 22 1.73 -1.77 -30.70
N ASN A 23 1.09 -2.86 -30.26
CA ASN A 23 -0.07 -3.41 -30.97
C ASN A 23 -1.24 -2.42 -31.01
N TYR A 24 -1.50 -1.70 -29.91
CA TYR A 24 -2.50 -0.64 -29.90
C TYR A 24 -2.17 0.44 -30.94
N ILE A 25 -0.93 0.96 -30.93
CA ILE A 25 -0.50 2.01 -31.86
C ILE A 25 -0.57 1.54 -33.32
N SER A 26 -0.05 0.35 -33.61
CA SER A 26 -0.09 -0.20 -34.97
C SER A 26 -1.52 -0.47 -35.45
N TYR A 27 -2.40 -0.94 -34.57
CA TYR A 27 -3.81 -1.16 -34.93
C TYR A 27 -4.58 0.13 -35.23
N PHE A 28 -4.32 1.20 -34.46
CA PHE A 28 -5.08 2.46 -34.59
C PHE A 28 -4.47 3.47 -35.57
N TYR A 29 -3.15 3.49 -35.74
CA TYR A 29 -2.45 4.52 -36.54
C TYR A 29 -1.62 3.94 -37.69
N GLY A 30 -1.51 2.62 -37.79
CA GLY A 30 -0.75 1.97 -38.88
C GLY A 30 0.77 2.17 -38.82
N ILE A 31 1.30 2.68 -37.71
CA ILE A 31 2.75 2.88 -37.48
C ILE A 31 3.23 2.01 -36.31
N SER A 32 4.54 1.75 -36.22
CA SER A 32 5.09 1.11 -35.03
C SER A 32 5.43 2.15 -33.94
N LEU A 33 5.47 1.70 -32.69
CA LEU A 33 5.91 2.53 -31.57
C LEU A 33 7.39 2.97 -31.74
N ASN A 34 8.20 2.18 -32.46
CA ASN A 34 9.59 2.54 -32.76
C ASN A 34 9.68 3.70 -33.76
N ASP A 35 8.84 3.68 -34.81
CA ASP A 35 8.75 4.78 -35.78
C ASP A 35 8.34 6.09 -35.08
N TYR A 36 7.43 5.98 -34.11
CA TYR A 36 7.03 7.09 -33.26
C TYR A 36 8.19 7.66 -32.42
N TYR A 37 8.99 6.80 -31.78
CA TYR A 37 10.17 7.25 -31.03
C TYR A 37 11.20 7.94 -31.91
N GLN A 38 11.40 7.45 -33.14
CA GLN A 38 12.33 8.07 -34.10
C GLN A 38 11.84 9.45 -34.54
N TRP A 39 10.54 9.59 -34.83
CA TRP A 39 9.93 10.89 -35.15
C TRP A 39 10.12 11.89 -34.01
N PHE A 40 9.96 11.47 -32.75
CA PHE A 40 10.15 12.32 -31.58
C PHE A 40 11.59 12.84 -31.41
N MET A 41 12.59 12.04 -31.80
CA MET A 41 14.00 12.43 -31.70
C MET A 41 14.42 13.49 -32.75
N LEU A 42 13.54 13.83 -33.70
CA LEU A 42 13.80 14.86 -34.69
C LEU A 42 13.71 16.26 -34.05
N PRO A 43 14.74 17.12 -34.21
CA PRO A 43 14.73 18.47 -33.66
C PRO A 43 13.67 19.34 -34.37
N SER A 44 12.64 19.79 -33.65
CA SER A 44 11.62 20.71 -34.16
C SER A 44 11.26 21.78 -33.11
N LYS A 45 10.92 23.00 -33.55
CA LYS A 45 10.47 24.09 -32.65
C LYS A 45 9.05 23.87 -32.10
N GLN A 46 8.23 23.06 -32.77
CA GLN A 46 6.94 22.58 -32.25
C GLN A 46 7.12 21.53 -31.15
N ALA A 47 8.28 20.84 -31.14
CA ALA A 47 8.52 19.74 -30.23
C ALA A 47 8.41 20.16 -28.76
N GLU A 48 8.84 21.35 -28.33
CA GLU A 48 8.91 21.72 -26.91
C GLU A 48 7.55 21.71 -26.18
N ILE A 49 6.48 22.17 -26.83
CA ILE A 49 5.11 22.18 -26.27
C ILE A 49 4.48 20.77 -26.37
N GLU A 50 4.86 20.01 -27.39
CA GLU A 50 4.37 18.66 -27.67
C GLU A 50 5.06 17.57 -26.83
N LYS A 51 6.18 17.86 -26.12
CA LYS A 51 6.85 16.87 -25.24
C LYS A 51 6.10 16.62 -23.93
N LEU A 52 5.32 17.57 -23.43
CA LEU A 52 4.68 17.45 -22.10
C LEU A 52 3.68 16.27 -22.03
N PRO A 53 2.76 16.07 -23.00
CA PRO A 53 1.88 14.91 -23.03
C PRO A 53 2.65 13.58 -23.16
N LEU A 54 3.79 13.57 -23.86
CA LEU A 54 4.65 12.40 -23.98
C LEU A 54 5.35 12.06 -22.66
N ILE A 55 5.95 13.06 -22.00
CA ILE A 55 6.59 12.89 -20.68
C ILE A 55 5.56 12.34 -19.69
N PHE A 56 4.35 12.90 -19.69
CA PHE A 56 3.25 12.40 -18.87
C PHE A 56 2.90 10.94 -19.19
N SER A 57 2.82 10.58 -20.48
CA SER A 57 2.58 9.19 -20.91
C SER A 57 3.70 8.25 -20.48
N MET A 58 4.97 8.66 -20.58
CA MET A 58 6.11 7.87 -20.12
C MET A 58 6.07 7.65 -18.60
N ILE A 59 5.69 8.65 -17.81
CA ILE A 59 5.52 8.49 -16.35
C ILE A 59 4.44 7.44 -16.07
N LEU A 60 3.29 7.52 -16.74
CA LEU A 60 2.21 6.54 -16.59
C LEU A 60 2.60 5.13 -17.06
N PHE A 61 3.38 5.02 -18.13
CA PHE A 61 3.96 3.75 -18.58
C PHE A 61 4.85 3.14 -17.49
N LEU A 62 5.78 3.94 -16.95
CA LEU A 62 6.69 3.50 -15.90
C LEU A 62 5.94 3.07 -14.64
N LEU A 63 4.92 3.81 -14.23
CA LEU A 63 4.05 3.41 -13.13
C LEU A 63 3.35 2.07 -13.41
N SER A 64 2.82 1.88 -14.62
CA SER A 64 2.21 0.60 -15.03
C SER A 64 3.21 -0.56 -14.93
N VAL A 65 4.45 -0.36 -15.38
CA VAL A 65 5.55 -1.34 -15.28
C VAL A 65 5.87 -1.65 -13.81
N VAL A 66 5.95 -0.63 -12.94
CA VAL A 66 6.18 -0.81 -11.50
C VAL A 66 5.10 -1.69 -10.88
N PHE A 67 3.83 -1.38 -11.10
CA PHE A 67 2.72 -2.15 -10.51
C PHE A 67 2.62 -3.57 -11.10
N LEU A 68 2.88 -3.74 -12.40
CA LEU A 68 2.95 -5.06 -13.02
C LEU A 68 4.11 -5.88 -12.45
N ASN A 69 5.25 -5.25 -12.15
CA ASN A 69 6.37 -5.92 -11.49
C ASN A 69 6.01 -6.36 -10.06
N LEU A 70 5.33 -5.51 -9.29
CA LEU A 70 4.82 -5.87 -7.95
C LEU A 70 3.87 -7.07 -8.02
N LEU A 71 3.01 -7.13 -9.04
CA LEU A 71 2.16 -8.29 -9.32
C LEU A 71 2.98 -9.54 -9.61
N LEU A 72 3.92 -9.49 -10.56
CA LEU A 72 4.79 -10.62 -10.91
C LEU A 72 5.63 -11.10 -9.72
N SER A 73 6.13 -10.18 -8.90
CA SER A 73 6.86 -10.49 -7.67
C SER A 73 5.99 -11.25 -6.67
N SER A 74 4.73 -10.84 -6.52
CA SER A 74 3.76 -11.51 -5.63
C SER A 74 3.35 -12.89 -6.16
N ILE A 75 3.17 -13.04 -7.48
CA ILE A 75 2.90 -14.33 -8.14
C ILE A 75 4.08 -15.28 -7.96
N GLN A 76 5.31 -14.79 -8.21
CA GLN A 76 6.52 -15.59 -8.02
C GLN A 76 6.65 -16.06 -6.58
N LEU A 77 6.47 -15.15 -5.61
CA LEU A 77 6.55 -15.50 -4.19
C LEU A 77 5.48 -16.53 -3.82
N LYS A 78 4.26 -16.42 -4.38
CA LYS A 78 3.20 -17.40 -4.17
C LYS A 78 3.49 -18.77 -4.81
N ALA A 79 4.18 -18.81 -5.95
CA ALA A 79 4.47 -20.03 -6.70
C ALA A 79 5.71 -20.78 -6.19
N PHE A 80 6.74 -20.06 -5.78
CA PHE A 80 8.05 -20.62 -5.43
C PHE A 80 8.50 -20.30 -4.01
N GLY A 81 7.71 -19.56 -3.24
CA GLY A 81 8.04 -19.22 -1.86
C GLY A 81 7.78 -20.37 -0.90
N ASN A 82 8.52 -20.36 0.20
CA ASN A 82 8.32 -21.28 1.31
C ASN A 82 7.21 -20.74 2.20
N PHE A 83 6.19 -21.57 2.44
CA PHE A 83 5.08 -21.23 3.32
C PHE A 83 5.44 -21.63 4.73
N GLU A 84 5.42 -20.66 5.63
CA GLU A 84 5.70 -20.87 7.04
C GLU A 84 4.56 -20.31 7.89
N THR A 85 4.15 -21.10 8.87
CA THR A 85 3.12 -20.70 9.83
C THR A 85 3.79 -20.35 11.15
N TYR A 86 3.38 -19.21 11.70
CA TYR A 86 3.87 -18.70 12.97
C TYR A 86 2.71 -18.36 13.90
N ILE A 87 2.94 -18.43 15.21
CA ILE A 87 1.95 -18.03 16.21
C ILE A 87 2.22 -16.58 16.61
N TYR A 88 1.20 -15.73 16.57
CA TYR A 88 1.34 -14.31 16.89
C TYR A 88 1.35 -14.06 18.40
N LEU A 89 2.35 -13.30 18.87
CA LEU A 89 2.57 -12.98 20.28
C LEU A 89 2.32 -11.49 20.61
N GLY A 90 1.90 -10.69 19.62
CA GLY A 90 1.62 -9.27 19.82
C GLY A 90 2.76 -8.36 19.38
N ASN A 91 2.72 -7.12 19.86
CA ASN A 91 3.62 -6.05 19.43
C ASN A 91 4.36 -5.42 20.60
N SER A 92 5.69 -5.45 20.62
CA SER A 92 6.46 -4.68 21.61
C SER A 92 6.53 -3.19 21.26
N SER A 93 6.42 -2.87 19.96
CA SER A 93 6.34 -1.53 19.41
C SER A 93 5.47 -1.52 18.13
N LEU A 94 5.20 -0.32 17.58
CA LEU A 94 4.46 -0.14 16.33
C LEU A 94 5.10 -0.89 15.14
N TYR A 95 6.42 -1.10 15.19
CA TYR A 95 7.16 -1.74 14.10
C TYR A 95 7.66 -3.14 14.45
N ASP A 96 7.49 -3.58 15.70
CA ASP A 96 8.04 -4.84 16.20
C ASP A 96 6.91 -5.79 16.58
N ALA A 97 6.54 -6.68 15.65
CA ALA A 97 5.59 -7.75 15.90
C ALA A 97 6.33 -9.05 16.22
N HIS A 98 5.91 -9.72 17.29
CA HIS A 98 6.53 -10.94 17.79
C HIS A 98 5.75 -12.16 17.35
N TYR A 99 6.49 -13.18 16.93
CA TYR A 99 5.97 -14.45 16.44
C TYR A 99 6.79 -15.60 17.00
N ILE A 100 6.23 -16.80 17.09
CA ILE A 100 6.96 -18.01 17.47
C ILE A 100 6.66 -19.15 16.50
N LYS A 101 7.68 -19.97 16.25
CA LYS A 101 7.59 -21.27 15.57
C LYS A 101 8.56 -22.23 16.26
N ASP A 102 8.09 -23.44 16.57
CA ASP A 102 8.91 -24.53 17.14
C ASP A 102 9.72 -24.18 18.42
N GLY A 103 9.24 -23.21 19.21
CA GLY A 103 9.93 -22.77 20.44
C GLY A 103 10.78 -21.50 20.26
N ASP A 104 11.16 -21.17 19.02
CA ASP A 104 12.01 -20.03 18.70
C ASP A 104 11.17 -18.77 18.43
N SER A 105 11.43 -17.73 19.22
CA SER A 105 10.84 -16.41 19.01
C SER A 105 11.51 -15.71 17.81
N LYS A 106 10.70 -15.24 16.87
CA LYS A 106 11.11 -14.41 15.74
C LYS A 106 10.40 -13.06 15.80
N VAL A 107 11.16 -11.99 15.63
CA VAL A 107 10.64 -10.62 15.59
C VAL A 107 10.57 -10.14 14.15
N ILE A 108 9.42 -9.63 13.73
CA ILE A 108 9.31 -8.83 12.50
C ILE A 108 9.51 -7.37 12.87
N VAL A 109 10.60 -6.79 12.38
CA VAL A 109 10.76 -5.34 12.28
C VAL A 109 10.17 -4.90 10.94
N SER A 110 8.93 -4.43 10.93
CA SER A 110 8.32 -3.87 9.72
C SER A 110 8.81 -2.44 9.51
N GLN A 111 9.44 -2.17 8.35
CA GLN A 111 9.81 -0.81 7.94
C GLN A 111 8.59 0.03 7.49
N THR A 112 7.39 -0.55 7.47
CA THR A 112 6.15 0.14 7.12
C THR A 112 5.15 0.05 8.28
N ALA A 113 4.45 1.15 8.56
CA ALA A 113 3.40 1.25 9.60
C ALA A 113 2.11 0.49 9.23
N THR A 114 2.24 -0.69 8.64
CA THR A 114 1.11 -1.60 8.34
C THR A 114 0.69 -2.39 9.57
N ILE A 115 1.47 -2.35 10.65
CA ILE A 115 1.20 -3.04 11.91
C ILE A 115 0.62 -2.03 12.89
N THR A 116 -0.68 -2.10 13.12
CA THR A 116 -1.35 -1.39 14.21
C THR A 116 -0.98 -2.02 15.55
N TYR A 117 -0.84 -1.20 16.60
CA TYR A 117 -0.68 -1.71 17.96
C TYR A 117 -1.74 -2.77 18.28
N ASN A 118 -1.30 -3.86 18.92
CA ASN A 118 -2.21 -4.92 19.34
C ASN A 118 -2.90 -4.52 20.64
N SER A 119 -4.14 -4.06 20.58
CA SER A 119 -4.86 -3.60 21.76
C SER A 119 -5.63 -4.68 22.52
N SER A 120 -5.62 -5.92 22.05
CA SER A 120 -6.42 -7.02 22.62
C SER A 120 -5.73 -8.38 22.55
N PHE A 121 -6.05 -9.25 23.50
CA PHE A 121 -5.64 -10.66 23.49
C PHE A 121 -6.34 -11.49 22.42
N LYS A 122 -7.37 -10.95 21.74
CA LYS A 122 -8.17 -11.66 20.74
C LYS A 122 -7.31 -12.33 19.65
N ASN A 123 -6.26 -11.65 19.20
CA ASN A 123 -5.39 -12.18 18.14
C ASN A 123 -4.16 -12.93 18.67
N ILE A 124 -3.82 -12.76 19.95
CA ILE A 124 -2.68 -13.46 20.59
C ILE A 124 -2.92 -14.96 20.52
N GLY A 125 -1.89 -15.72 20.13
CA GLY A 125 -1.97 -17.18 20.02
C GLY A 125 -2.66 -17.69 18.75
N LEU A 126 -3.10 -16.80 17.84
CA LEU A 126 -3.58 -17.18 16.52
C LEU A 126 -2.40 -17.41 15.55
N THR A 127 -2.57 -18.34 14.63
CA THR A 127 -1.59 -18.58 13.56
C THR A 127 -1.64 -17.49 12.50
N GLN A 128 -0.50 -17.11 11.95
CA GLN A 128 -0.38 -16.28 10.77
C GLN A 128 0.59 -16.92 9.79
N ASN A 129 0.18 -16.98 8.53
CA ASN A 129 0.99 -17.56 7.46
C ASN A 129 1.83 -16.48 6.79
N PHE A 130 3.10 -16.82 6.58
CA PHE A 130 4.03 -16.01 5.84
C PHE A 130 4.61 -16.80 4.67
N VAL A 131 5.06 -16.06 3.67
CA VAL A 131 5.75 -16.61 2.52
C VAL A 131 7.08 -15.91 2.38
N SER A 132 8.16 -16.66 2.52
CA SER A 132 9.53 -16.19 2.38
C SER A 132 10.13 -16.72 1.08
N ASN A 133 11.08 -15.99 0.53
CA ASN A 133 11.92 -16.53 -0.53
C ASN A 133 12.94 -17.47 0.13
N SER A 134 13.21 -18.62 -0.48
CA SER A 134 14.11 -19.65 0.06
C SER A 134 15.54 -19.16 0.34
N SER A 135 15.92 -18.00 -0.18
CA SER A 135 17.21 -17.35 0.00
C SER A 135 17.33 -16.42 1.22
N VAL A 136 16.23 -16.10 1.92
CA VAL A 136 16.27 -15.17 3.07
C VAL A 136 16.21 -15.97 4.38
N THR A 137 17.37 -16.22 4.99
CA THR A 137 17.51 -17.02 6.21
C THR A 137 16.98 -16.34 7.47
N ASP A 138 16.95 -15.00 7.49
CA ASP A 138 16.78 -14.24 8.74
C ASP A 138 15.43 -13.48 8.81
N GLY A 139 14.58 -13.63 7.79
CA GLY A 139 13.32 -12.89 7.67
C GLY A 139 12.09 -13.79 7.61
N LEU A 140 11.02 -13.39 8.30
CA LEU A 140 9.72 -14.07 8.28
C LEU A 140 9.03 -14.04 6.90
N GLY A 141 9.49 -13.19 5.96
CA GLY A 141 8.88 -13.05 4.64
C GLY A 141 7.67 -12.09 4.62
N LYS A 142 6.81 -12.19 3.61
CA LYS A 142 5.58 -11.38 3.51
C LYS A 142 4.37 -12.15 4.07
N PRO A 143 3.42 -11.49 4.77
CA PRO A 143 2.17 -12.12 5.15
C PRO A 143 1.45 -12.70 3.93
N GLN A 144 0.86 -13.89 4.04
CA GLN A 144 0.12 -14.52 2.95
C GLN A 144 -1.07 -13.64 2.49
N SER A 145 -1.68 -12.89 3.41
CA SER A 145 -2.73 -11.91 3.10
C SER A 145 -2.26 -10.83 2.13
N ALA A 146 -0.99 -10.41 2.21
CA ALA A 146 -0.39 -9.42 1.32
C ALA A 146 -0.30 -9.93 -0.14
N ILE A 147 -0.18 -11.24 -0.34
CA ILE A 147 -0.14 -11.90 -1.67
C ILE A 147 -1.47 -12.61 -2.01
N SER A 148 -2.56 -12.25 -1.34
CA SER A 148 -3.89 -12.82 -1.60
C SER A 148 -4.35 -12.55 -3.04
N MET A 149 -5.25 -13.40 -3.55
CA MET A 149 -5.82 -13.20 -4.91
C MET A 149 -6.49 -11.82 -5.05
N GLY A 150 -7.04 -11.29 -3.96
CA GLY A 150 -7.60 -9.95 -3.92
C GLY A 150 -6.56 -8.87 -4.21
N ASN A 151 -5.41 -8.92 -3.53
CA ASN A 151 -4.32 -7.96 -3.76
C ASN A 151 -3.66 -8.13 -5.14
N LEU A 152 -3.59 -9.37 -5.65
CA LEU A 152 -3.14 -9.63 -7.03
C LEU A 152 -4.11 -8.98 -8.03
N PHE A 153 -5.41 -9.17 -7.85
CA PHE A 153 -6.42 -8.55 -8.69
C PHE A 153 -6.39 -7.02 -8.58
N ALA A 154 -6.24 -6.48 -7.38
CA ALA A 154 -6.09 -5.04 -7.14
C ALA A 154 -4.88 -4.47 -7.89
N SER A 155 -3.73 -5.13 -7.82
CA SER A 155 -2.50 -4.70 -8.52
C SER A 155 -2.69 -4.68 -10.04
N LEU A 156 -3.39 -5.70 -10.58
CA LEU A 156 -3.74 -5.76 -11.99
C LEU A 156 -4.66 -4.59 -12.41
N VAL A 157 -5.70 -4.31 -11.61
CA VAL A 157 -6.60 -3.18 -11.85
C VAL A 157 -5.85 -1.84 -11.81
N ILE A 158 -4.92 -1.68 -10.88
CA ILE A 158 -4.07 -0.48 -10.78
C ILE A 158 -3.16 -0.34 -12.01
N THR A 159 -2.57 -1.44 -12.50
CA THR A 159 -1.80 -1.41 -13.76
C THR A 159 -2.66 -0.92 -14.92
N PHE A 160 -3.89 -1.39 -15.06
CA PHE A 160 -4.81 -0.90 -16.09
C PHE A 160 -5.21 0.57 -15.88
N PHE A 161 -5.37 0.99 -14.62
CA PHE A 161 -5.66 2.39 -14.28
C PHE A 161 -4.57 3.35 -14.70
N PHE A 162 -3.30 2.94 -14.81
CA PHE A 162 -2.23 3.78 -15.36
C PHE A 162 -2.05 3.60 -16.86
N PHE A 163 -2.26 2.38 -17.37
CA PHE A 163 -2.01 2.05 -18.76
C PHE A 163 -3.05 2.63 -19.73
N ILE A 164 -4.33 2.58 -19.39
CA ILE A 164 -5.42 3.11 -20.24
C ILE A 164 -5.32 4.65 -20.39
N PRO A 165 -5.09 5.43 -19.31
CA PRO A 165 -4.76 6.85 -19.39
C PRO A 165 -3.68 7.25 -20.35
N MET A 166 -2.60 6.49 -20.34
CA MET A 166 -1.46 6.75 -21.20
C MET A 166 -1.85 6.70 -22.68
N LEU A 167 -2.89 5.96 -23.05
CA LEU A 167 -3.38 5.91 -24.43
C LEU A 167 -3.97 7.24 -24.90
N GLY A 168 -4.50 8.07 -24.00
CA GLY A 168 -5.09 9.37 -24.34
C GLY A 168 -4.08 10.37 -24.92
N PRO A 169 -2.98 10.68 -24.22
CA PRO A 169 -1.95 11.55 -24.77
C PRO A 169 -1.17 10.90 -25.93
N VAL A 170 -0.97 9.57 -25.94
CA VAL A 170 -0.47 8.86 -27.13
C VAL A 170 -1.40 9.10 -28.32
N HIS A 171 -2.71 9.10 -28.11
CA HIS A 171 -3.70 9.41 -29.13
C HIS A 171 -3.64 10.87 -29.58
N ALA A 172 -3.49 11.82 -28.65
CA ALA A 172 -3.36 13.23 -28.98
C ALA A 172 -2.12 13.53 -29.84
N LEU A 173 -1.05 12.73 -29.69
CA LEU A 173 0.21 12.88 -30.42
C LEU A 173 0.21 12.16 -31.78
N LEU A 174 -0.55 11.06 -31.91
CA LEU A 174 -0.51 10.19 -33.10
C LEU A 174 -1.72 10.33 -34.02
N SER A 175 -2.81 10.90 -33.53
CA SER A 175 -3.96 11.14 -34.40
C SER A 175 -3.56 12.16 -35.46
N PRO A 176 -3.85 11.91 -36.76
CA PRO A 176 -3.80 12.97 -37.75
C PRO A 176 -4.75 14.06 -37.26
N MET A 177 -4.18 15.19 -36.85
CA MET A 177 -4.95 16.21 -36.17
C MET A 177 -5.88 16.85 -37.19
N LEU A 178 -7.20 16.75 -36.97
CA LEU A 178 -8.15 17.58 -37.69
C LEU A 178 -7.78 19.04 -37.40
N ALA A 179 -7.34 19.72 -38.46
CA ALA A 179 -6.92 21.10 -38.40
C ALA A 179 -8.08 21.98 -38.84
N GLU A 180 -8.65 22.73 -37.90
CA GLU A 180 -9.60 23.78 -38.24
C GLU A 180 -8.84 25.08 -38.49
N THR A 181 -9.00 25.66 -39.67
CA THR A 181 -8.53 27.02 -39.95
C THR A 181 -9.45 28.01 -39.25
N TYR A 182 -8.89 28.84 -38.39
CA TYR A 182 -9.60 30.01 -37.87
C TYR A 182 -8.76 31.27 -38.08
N THR A 183 -9.44 32.39 -38.34
CA THR A 183 -8.77 33.65 -38.66
C THR A 183 -8.50 34.40 -37.37
N ALA A 184 -7.24 34.39 -36.91
CA ALA A 184 -6.80 35.22 -35.80
C ALA A 184 -5.93 36.36 -36.35
N LYS A 185 -6.38 37.62 -36.16
CA LYS A 185 -5.66 38.82 -36.63
C LYS A 185 -5.28 38.79 -38.12
N GLY A 186 -6.19 38.31 -38.98
CA GLY A 186 -5.97 38.28 -40.44
C GLY A 186 -5.03 37.19 -40.95
N LEU A 187 -4.54 36.30 -40.07
CA LEU A 187 -3.78 35.11 -40.44
C LEU A 187 -4.61 33.86 -40.22
N ASN A 188 -4.57 32.94 -41.18
CA ASN A 188 -5.14 31.61 -41.01
C ASN A 188 -4.24 30.84 -40.06
N VAL A 189 -4.73 30.59 -38.84
CA VAL A 189 -4.05 29.75 -37.85
C VAL A 189 -4.75 28.40 -37.83
N PHE A 190 -3.99 27.33 -37.87
CA PHE A 190 -4.50 25.98 -37.70
C PHE A 190 -4.68 25.69 -36.22
N LYS A 191 -5.90 25.40 -35.78
CA LYS A 191 -6.18 24.83 -34.47
C LYS A 191 -6.28 23.32 -34.61
N TYR A 192 -5.41 22.60 -33.93
CA TYR A 192 -5.45 21.16 -33.89
C TYR A 192 -6.34 20.69 -32.73
N GLN A 193 -7.42 19.97 -33.04
CA GLN A 193 -8.39 19.50 -32.04
C GLN A 193 -8.23 17.98 -31.80
N TRP A 194 -7.44 17.62 -30.79
CA TRP A 194 -7.21 16.21 -30.43
C TRP A 194 -8.50 15.50 -30.03
N ASN A 195 -9.43 16.20 -29.37
CA ASN A 195 -10.69 15.65 -28.89
C ASN A 195 -11.60 15.23 -30.05
N ASP A 196 -11.67 16.02 -31.11
CA ASP A 196 -12.49 15.73 -32.29
C ASP A 196 -11.92 14.56 -33.09
N SER A 197 -10.59 14.52 -33.21
CA SER A 197 -9.88 13.42 -33.89
C SER A 197 -10.02 12.10 -33.11
N PHE A 198 -9.93 12.15 -31.78
CA PHE A 198 -10.18 11.01 -30.90
C PHE A 198 -11.63 10.53 -30.96
N ASN A 199 -12.58 11.46 -30.93
CA ASN A 199 -14.00 11.13 -30.98
C ASN A 199 -14.39 10.51 -32.34
N ALA A 200 -13.83 11.00 -33.45
CA ALA A 200 -14.03 10.41 -34.78
C ALA A 200 -13.51 8.97 -34.86
N LEU A 201 -12.34 8.70 -34.30
CA LEU A 201 -11.73 7.37 -34.31
C LEU A 201 -12.42 6.40 -33.35
N LEU A 202 -12.89 6.87 -32.18
CA LEU A 202 -13.77 6.10 -31.31
C LEU A 202 -15.08 5.74 -32.03
N ALA A 203 -15.68 6.70 -32.73
CA ALA A 203 -16.93 6.49 -33.48
C ALA A 203 -16.77 5.43 -34.58
N LEU A 204 -15.63 5.41 -35.29
CA LEU A 204 -15.30 4.36 -36.28
C LEU A 204 -15.25 2.95 -35.66
N LYS A 205 -15.02 2.83 -34.35
CA LYS A 205 -15.02 1.56 -33.62
C LYS A 205 -16.28 1.35 -32.76
N GLY A 206 -17.34 2.14 -32.96
CA GLY A 206 -18.59 2.03 -32.22
C GLY A 206 -18.51 2.50 -30.76
N PHE A 207 -17.45 3.22 -30.39
CA PHE A 207 -17.24 3.79 -29.08
C PHE A 207 -17.55 5.30 -29.09
N SER A 208 -17.93 5.85 -27.93
CA SER A 208 -18.06 7.30 -27.76
C SER A 208 -17.10 7.78 -26.67
N LEU A 209 -16.75 9.07 -26.70
CA LEU A 209 -15.94 9.69 -25.66
C LEU A 209 -16.55 9.49 -24.26
N ALA A 210 -17.88 9.53 -24.15
CA ALA A 210 -18.60 9.29 -22.89
C ALA A 210 -18.43 7.83 -22.40
N LYS A 211 -18.51 6.84 -23.29
CA LYS A 211 -18.25 5.42 -22.93
C LYS A 211 -16.79 5.21 -22.52
N TRP A 212 -15.87 5.89 -23.19
CA TRP A 212 -14.46 5.89 -22.82
C TRP A 212 -14.30 6.49 -21.41
N ALA A 213 -14.76 7.72 -21.17
CA ALA A 213 -14.73 8.37 -19.85
C ALA A 213 -15.42 7.56 -18.74
N LEU A 214 -16.52 6.88 -19.04
CA LEU A 214 -17.20 6.01 -18.07
C LEU A 214 -16.33 4.80 -17.69
N SER A 215 -15.57 4.23 -18.63
CA SER A 215 -14.63 3.14 -18.32
C SER A 215 -13.58 3.56 -17.29
N TRP A 216 -13.17 4.82 -17.30
CA TRP A 216 -12.24 5.38 -16.32
C TRP A 216 -12.81 5.52 -14.93
N VAL A 217 -14.02 6.06 -14.84
CA VAL A 217 -14.74 6.15 -13.56
C VAL A 217 -14.92 4.75 -12.99
N ALA A 218 -15.29 3.76 -13.83
CA ALA A 218 -15.42 2.38 -13.41
C ALA A 218 -14.10 1.77 -12.90
N ILE A 219 -12.97 2.01 -13.58
CA ILE A 219 -11.65 1.53 -13.14
C ILE A 219 -11.23 2.22 -11.83
N LEU A 220 -11.49 3.53 -11.68
CA LEU A 220 -11.18 4.28 -10.46
C LEU A 220 -11.99 3.77 -9.26
N VAL A 221 -13.29 3.55 -9.46
CA VAL A 221 -14.17 2.95 -8.44
C VAL A 221 -13.67 1.55 -8.08
N LEU A 222 -13.30 0.74 -9.08
CA LEU A 222 -12.77 -0.60 -8.86
C LEU A 222 -11.43 -0.56 -8.09
N MET A 223 -10.55 0.40 -8.40
CA MET A 223 -9.27 0.60 -7.69
C MET A 223 -9.51 0.96 -6.22
N ILE A 224 -10.37 1.93 -5.95
CA ILE A 224 -10.75 2.33 -4.58
C ILE A 224 -11.34 1.13 -3.85
N TYR A 225 -12.32 0.47 -4.46
CA TYR A 225 -12.97 -0.70 -3.90
C TYR A 225 -11.96 -1.80 -3.54
N CYS A 226 -11.06 -2.14 -4.47
CA CYS A 226 -10.04 -3.16 -4.24
C CYS A 226 -9.05 -2.76 -3.13
N THR A 227 -8.65 -1.49 -3.08
CA THR A 227 -7.71 -0.99 -2.05
C THR A 227 -8.29 -1.10 -0.65
N PHE A 228 -9.60 -0.88 -0.47
CA PHE A 228 -10.24 -0.87 0.84
C PHE A 228 -10.86 -2.22 1.26
N ARG A 229 -11.13 -3.13 0.33
CA ARG A 229 -11.82 -4.39 0.65
C ARG A 229 -10.93 -5.56 1.04
N PHE A 230 -9.64 -5.55 0.68
CA PHE A 230 -8.77 -6.68 0.96
C PHE A 230 -8.00 -6.46 2.27
N PRO A 231 -8.23 -7.29 3.30
CA PRO A 231 -7.59 -7.11 4.60
C PRO A 231 -6.08 -7.35 4.49
N LEU A 232 -5.29 -6.41 5.00
CA LEU A 232 -3.82 -6.48 4.99
C LEU A 232 -3.28 -7.63 5.86
N GLN A 233 -4.02 -8.02 6.89
CA GLN A 233 -3.67 -9.12 7.81
C GLN A 233 -4.87 -10.04 8.03
N GLN A 234 -4.63 -11.36 7.95
CA GLN A 234 -5.60 -12.38 8.27
C GLN A 234 -4.98 -13.36 9.26
N PHE A 235 -5.57 -13.45 10.44
CA PHE A 235 -5.23 -14.46 11.43
C PHE A 235 -6.03 -15.74 11.16
N GLY A 236 -5.37 -16.88 11.32
CA GLY A 236 -5.93 -18.21 11.20
C GLY A 236 -6.53 -18.72 12.52
N LYS A 237 -6.38 -20.02 12.75
CA LYS A 237 -6.91 -20.68 13.96
C LYS A 237 -6.03 -20.41 15.17
N ARG A 238 -6.60 -20.58 16.36
CA ARG A 238 -5.87 -20.50 17.62
C ARG A 238 -4.99 -21.74 17.80
N ALA A 239 -3.68 -21.53 17.86
CA ALA A 239 -2.71 -22.57 18.17
C ALA A 239 -2.35 -22.58 19.66
N MET A 240 -2.46 -21.42 20.33
CA MET A 240 -2.21 -21.28 21.76
C MET A 240 -3.45 -20.74 22.47
N ASN A 241 -3.93 -21.49 23.46
CA ASN A 241 -5.01 -21.04 24.33
C ASN A 241 -4.54 -19.89 25.21
N LEU A 242 -5.43 -18.92 25.43
CA LEU A 242 -5.17 -17.89 26.43
C LEU A 242 -5.28 -18.53 27.82
N PRO A 243 -4.43 -18.12 28.79
CA PRO A 243 -4.61 -18.52 30.18
C PRO A 243 -6.01 -18.18 30.69
N SER A 244 -6.54 -18.98 31.61
CA SER A 244 -7.91 -18.82 32.12
C SER A 244 -8.19 -17.47 32.81
N TYR A 245 -7.15 -16.82 33.33
CA TYR A 245 -7.26 -15.49 33.94
C TYR A 245 -7.38 -14.36 32.91
N ILE A 246 -7.10 -14.63 31.62
CA ILE A 246 -7.35 -13.71 30.51
C ILE A 246 -8.83 -13.83 30.10
N ALA A 247 -9.70 -13.25 30.92
CA ALA A 247 -11.14 -13.24 30.71
C ALA A 247 -11.72 -11.84 30.93
N ALA A 248 -12.87 -11.55 30.31
CA ALA A 248 -13.53 -10.25 30.40
C ALA A 248 -13.72 -9.82 31.87
N ASN A 249 -13.49 -8.52 32.11
CA ASN A 249 -13.60 -7.85 33.40
C ASN A 249 -12.66 -8.34 34.51
N GLN A 250 -11.68 -9.20 34.21
CA GLN A 250 -10.67 -9.62 35.18
C GLN A 250 -9.59 -8.55 35.38
N LEU A 251 -9.06 -8.50 36.60
CA LEU A 251 -7.87 -7.71 36.93
C LEU A 251 -6.62 -8.55 36.71
N ILE A 252 -5.64 -7.97 36.03
CA ILE A 252 -4.38 -8.63 35.72
C ILE A 252 -3.20 -7.71 36.03
N GLU A 253 -2.03 -8.29 36.17
CA GLU A 253 -0.78 -7.54 36.32
C GLU A 253 0.10 -7.74 35.09
N ALA A 254 0.77 -6.68 34.68
CA ALA A 254 1.68 -6.72 33.55
C ALA A 254 2.83 -5.73 33.72
N VAL A 255 3.95 -5.98 33.06
CA VAL A 255 5.10 -5.06 33.09
C VAL A 255 4.99 -4.12 31.88
N PRO A 256 4.88 -2.80 32.07
CA PRO A 256 4.95 -1.87 30.94
C PRO A 256 6.37 -1.90 30.35
N VAL A 257 6.47 -1.94 29.02
CA VAL A 257 7.76 -2.01 28.30
C VAL A 257 7.98 -0.83 27.36
N SER A 258 6.93 -0.15 26.94
CA SER A 258 7.06 1.06 26.12
C SER A 258 5.89 2.01 26.31
N ILE A 259 6.16 3.31 26.24
CA ILE A 259 5.17 4.39 26.16
C ILE A 259 5.51 5.27 24.97
N LYS A 260 4.52 5.54 24.09
CA LYS A 260 4.71 6.33 22.87
C LYS A 260 3.55 7.31 22.65
N PRO A 261 3.83 8.56 22.26
CA PRO A 261 2.80 9.53 21.94
C PRO A 261 1.98 9.16 20.69
N ILE A 262 0.69 9.49 20.72
CA ILE A 262 -0.19 9.42 19.55
C ILE A 262 -0.21 10.79 18.89
N TYR A 263 -0.05 10.82 17.57
CA TYR A 263 -0.09 12.03 16.76
C TYR A 263 -1.32 12.05 15.86
N ILE A 264 -1.92 13.23 15.70
CA ILE A 264 -2.96 13.48 14.70
C ILE A 264 -2.42 14.44 13.64
N GLU A 265 -2.83 14.21 12.39
CA GLU A 265 -2.56 15.14 11.30
C GLU A 265 -3.76 16.09 11.16
N ARG A 266 -3.53 17.40 11.24
CA ARG A 266 -4.55 18.42 10.94
C ARG A 266 -4.13 19.23 9.73
N ALA A 267 -5.08 19.47 8.82
CA ALA A 267 -4.88 20.43 7.73
C ALA A 267 -4.52 21.80 8.32
N ARG A 268 -3.42 22.41 7.82
CA ARG A 268 -3.05 23.77 8.23
C ARG A 268 -3.85 24.81 7.45
N LYS A 269 -3.87 26.05 7.97
CA LYS A 269 -4.57 27.18 7.35
C LYS A 269 -3.94 27.51 5.97
N PRO A 270 -4.70 28.14 5.06
CA PRO A 270 -4.18 28.57 3.76
C PRO A 270 -2.98 29.52 3.94
N GLY A 271 -1.84 29.22 3.29
CA GLY A 271 -0.64 30.06 3.31
C GLY A 271 0.64 29.37 3.83
N GLU A 272 0.55 28.13 4.32
CA GLU A 272 1.72 27.37 4.78
C GLU A 272 2.15 26.29 3.78
N THR A 273 3.46 26.07 3.67
CA THR A 273 4.12 25.22 2.65
C THR A 273 3.86 23.71 2.80
N GLN A 274 3.29 23.27 3.92
CA GLN A 274 2.97 21.85 4.17
C GLN A 274 1.46 21.68 4.40
N TYR A 275 0.86 20.70 3.72
CA TYR A 275 -0.58 20.46 3.75
C TYR A 275 -1.11 19.98 5.12
N PHE A 276 -0.27 19.36 5.96
CA PHE A 276 -0.68 18.80 7.25
C PHE A 276 0.32 19.12 8.39
N LYS A 277 -0.19 19.49 9.58
CA LYS A 277 0.57 19.57 10.84
C LYS A 277 0.43 18.26 11.60
N ARG A 278 1.55 17.63 11.96
CA ARG A 278 1.58 16.58 12.99
C ARG A 278 1.48 17.24 14.37
N ILE A 279 0.38 16.99 15.08
CA ILE A 279 0.12 17.49 16.43
C ILE A 279 0.12 16.31 17.38
N GLU A 280 0.93 16.39 18.43
CA GLU A 280 0.91 15.41 19.51
C GLU A 280 -0.41 15.52 20.29
N THR A 281 -1.06 14.39 20.51
CA THR A 281 -2.27 14.32 21.35
C THR A 281 -1.91 14.12 22.81
N SER A 282 -2.87 14.32 23.70
CA SER A 282 -2.81 13.90 25.10
C SER A 282 -2.86 12.38 25.29
N ARG A 283 -2.93 11.59 24.22
CA ARG A 283 -3.02 10.13 24.33
C ARG A 283 -1.66 9.46 24.11
N ARG A 284 -1.46 8.35 24.80
CA ARG A 284 -0.25 7.53 24.80
C ARG A 284 -0.59 6.08 24.52
N ASN A 285 0.17 5.43 23.65
CA ASN A 285 0.19 3.98 23.50
C ASN A 285 1.16 3.41 24.53
N VAL A 286 0.65 2.59 25.44
CA VAL A 286 1.45 1.93 26.49
C VAL A 286 1.43 0.43 26.23
N THR A 287 2.58 -0.15 25.90
CA THR A 287 2.70 -1.58 25.64
C THR A 287 3.10 -2.31 26.90
N PHE A 288 2.39 -3.39 27.20
CA PHE A 288 2.61 -4.25 28.35
C PHE A 288 3.07 -5.63 27.92
N ARG A 289 4.04 -6.19 28.65
CA ARG A 289 4.53 -7.56 28.54
C ARG A 289 3.85 -8.44 29.58
N PHE A 290 3.35 -9.59 29.13
CA PHE A 290 2.74 -10.62 29.97
C PHE A 290 3.56 -11.90 29.88
N ASP A 291 4.08 -12.33 31.03
CA ASP A 291 4.96 -13.50 31.13
C ASP A 291 4.28 -14.69 31.82
N LYS A 292 3.27 -14.43 32.68
CA LYS A 292 2.64 -15.45 33.52
C LYS A 292 1.83 -16.44 32.68
N ASP A 293 2.04 -17.75 32.87
CA ASP A 293 1.31 -18.84 32.22
C ASP A 293 1.31 -18.81 30.66
N PHE A 294 2.14 -17.95 30.05
CA PHE A 294 2.47 -18.01 28.64
C PHE A 294 3.82 -18.69 28.47
N ALA A 295 3.95 -19.60 27.49
CA ALA A 295 5.23 -20.24 27.18
C ALA A 295 6.29 -19.22 26.67
N GLN A 296 5.83 -18.09 26.13
CA GLN A 296 6.64 -16.96 25.69
C GLN A 296 5.95 -15.66 26.10
N SER A 297 6.73 -14.60 26.31
CA SER A 297 6.18 -13.27 26.59
C SER A 297 5.25 -12.81 25.48
N VAL A 298 4.05 -12.33 25.83
CA VAL A 298 3.10 -11.72 24.89
C VAL A 298 2.94 -10.22 25.16
N TYR A 299 2.58 -9.47 24.13
CA TYR A 299 2.54 -8.01 24.18
C TYR A 299 1.19 -7.43 23.76
N VAL A 300 0.61 -6.59 24.61
CA VAL A 300 -0.67 -5.92 24.36
C VAL A 300 -0.55 -4.44 24.75
N THR A 301 -1.16 -3.55 23.97
CA THR A 301 -1.05 -2.10 24.11
C THR A 301 -2.37 -1.48 24.58
N ALA A 302 -2.32 -0.69 25.65
CA ALA A 302 -3.44 0.15 26.07
C ALA A 302 -3.26 1.58 25.54
N ILE A 303 -4.37 2.26 25.24
CA ILE A 303 -4.36 3.71 25.03
C ILE A 303 -4.69 4.37 26.37
N VAL A 304 -3.79 5.23 26.84
CA VAL A 304 -3.95 6.01 28.07
C VAL A 304 -4.09 7.48 27.70
N ASP A 305 -5.04 8.16 28.31
CA ASP A 305 -5.24 9.60 28.17
C ASP A 305 -4.55 10.33 29.33
N THR A 306 -3.56 11.17 29.02
CA THR A 306 -2.77 11.92 30.02
C THR A 306 -3.37 13.28 30.31
N GLU A 307 -4.37 13.76 29.57
CA GLU A 307 -4.96 15.10 29.73
C GLU A 307 -5.54 15.32 31.12
N ASN A 308 -6.13 14.25 31.69
CA ASN A 308 -6.82 14.29 32.97
C ASN A 308 -5.94 13.81 34.14
N ASN A 309 -4.73 13.30 33.87
CA ASN A 309 -3.84 12.78 34.91
C ASN A 309 -2.38 12.91 34.47
N ASN A 310 -1.81 14.11 34.67
CA ASN A 310 -0.45 14.43 34.25
C ASN A 310 0.63 13.53 34.88
N LEU A 311 0.35 12.89 36.03
CA LEU A 311 1.31 12.03 36.74
C LEU A 311 1.32 10.59 36.22
N ILE A 312 0.35 10.21 35.37
CA ILE A 312 0.25 8.83 34.88
C ILE A 312 1.42 8.44 33.98
N GLU A 313 1.92 9.39 33.18
CA GLU A 313 3.05 9.20 32.28
C GLU A 313 4.35 9.00 33.07
N ASP A 314 4.61 9.81 34.10
CA ASP A 314 5.75 9.66 35.00
C ASP A 314 5.71 8.32 35.74
N LYS A 315 4.52 7.92 36.21
CA LYS A 315 4.32 6.64 36.87
C LYS A 315 4.62 5.46 35.93
N ILE A 316 4.05 5.48 34.72
CA ILE A 316 4.32 4.44 33.71
C ILE A 316 5.82 4.38 33.41
N THR A 317 6.46 5.53 33.24
CA THR A 317 7.91 5.62 32.97
C THR A 317 8.74 5.05 34.12
N SER A 318 8.36 5.34 35.37
CA SER A 318 9.00 4.76 36.56
C SER A 318 8.84 3.24 36.61
N HIS A 319 7.64 2.72 36.29
CA HIS A 319 7.40 1.28 36.20
C HIS A 319 8.17 0.61 35.05
N ILE A 320 8.35 1.27 33.90
CA ILE A 320 9.21 0.79 32.81
C ILE A 320 10.66 0.67 33.29
N ASN A 321 11.21 1.72 33.92
CA ASN A 321 12.60 1.74 34.37
C ASN A 321 12.88 0.73 35.49
N SER A 322 11.93 0.55 36.42
CA SER A 322 12.03 -0.38 37.54
C SER A 322 11.60 -1.81 37.19
N HIS A 323 11.12 -2.06 35.97
CA HIS A 323 10.46 -3.32 35.59
C HIS A 323 9.30 -3.68 36.53
N GLY A 324 8.66 -2.67 37.12
CA GLY A 324 7.58 -2.81 38.09
C GLY A 324 6.25 -3.15 37.41
N LYS A 325 5.50 -4.08 37.99
CA LYS A 325 4.17 -4.46 37.47
C LYS A 325 3.15 -3.35 37.69
N MET A 326 2.21 -3.21 36.75
CA MET A 326 1.03 -2.34 36.85
C MET A 326 -0.24 -3.19 36.77
N GLN A 327 -1.29 -2.73 37.45
CA GLN A 327 -2.58 -3.40 37.43
C GLN A 327 -3.42 -2.89 36.25
N LEU A 328 -4.02 -3.83 35.52
CA LEU A 328 -4.83 -3.61 34.34
C LEU A 328 -6.17 -4.31 34.51
N LYS A 329 -7.19 -3.82 33.81
CA LYS A 329 -8.48 -4.49 33.65
C LYS A 329 -8.61 -5.00 32.23
N ILE A 330 -9.06 -6.25 32.07
CA ILE A 330 -9.45 -6.81 30.78
C ILE A 330 -10.86 -6.33 30.43
N THR A 331 -11.03 -5.80 29.23
CA THR A 331 -12.34 -5.35 28.71
C THR A 331 -13.12 -6.51 28.09
N ASP A 332 -14.39 -6.28 27.75
CA ASP A 332 -15.27 -7.32 27.21
C ASP A 332 -14.79 -7.89 25.86
N ASP A 333 -14.05 -7.10 25.08
CA ASP A 333 -13.41 -7.49 23.82
C ASP A 333 -12.00 -8.08 24.01
N LEU A 334 -11.65 -8.48 25.25
CA LEU A 334 -10.33 -8.92 25.67
C LEU A 334 -9.22 -7.88 25.43
N GLY A 335 -9.59 -6.61 25.32
CA GLY A 335 -8.66 -5.48 25.39
C GLY A 335 -8.11 -5.28 26.80
N ILE A 336 -7.17 -4.34 26.93
CA ILE A 336 -6.62 -3.94 28.23
C ILE A 336 -6.83 -2.45 28.48
N GLN A 337 -7.12 -2.11 29.74
CA GLN A 337 -7.22 -0.74 30.21
C GLN A 337 -6.47 -0.60 31.53
N LEU A 338 -5.82 0.55 31.72
CA LEU A 338 -5.17 0.86 32.99
C LEU A 338 -6.26 1.08 34.05
N VAL A 339 -6.13 0.44 35.21
CA VAL A 339 -7.02 0.75 36.36
C VAL A 339 -6.68 2.16 36.82
N LYS A 340 -7.70 3.04 36.90
CA LYS A 340 -7.50 4.43 37.33
C LYS A 340 -6.86 4.46 38.73
N TYR A 341 -5.85 5.32 38.88
CA TYR A 341 -5.24 5.66 40.16
C TYR A 341 -5.81 6.97 40.68
#